data_AF-A0A7G9XTZ1-F1
#
_entry.id   AF-A0A7G9XTZ1-F1
#
_cell.length_a   1.000
_cell.length_b   1.000
_cell.length_c   1.000
_cell.angle_alpha   90.00
_cell.angle_beta   90.00
_cell.angle_gamma   90.00
#
_symmetry.space_group_name_H-M   'P 1'
#
loop_
_entity.id
_entity.type
_entity.pdbx_description
1 polymer ?
#
loop_
_entity_poly.entity_id
_entity_poly.type
_entity_poly.pdbx_seq_one_letter_code
_entity_poly.pdbx_strand_id
1 'polypeptide(L)' 'MGGAGDPGIRCSAAGCTRDAEFRVNWRNPRIHGAERVKVWLACPEHRDTLSEYLASRGFPVRVTDVDVELDRVPDPA' A
#
# COMPACT_ATOMS: atom_id res chain seq x y z
N MET A 1 19.81 -5.11 -23.73
CA MET A 1 18.41 -5.33 -23.28
C MET A 1 18.48 -5.74 -21.82
N GLY A 2 18.44 -4.78 -20.91
CA GLY A 2 18.38 -5.02 -19.47
C GLY A 2 17.00 -4.60 -18.99
N GLY A 3 16.09 -5.55 -18.89
CA GLY A 3 14.84 -5.39 -18.14
C GLY A 3 14.93 -6.36 -16.99
N ALA A 4 15.63 -5.96 -15.94
CA ALA A 4 15.56 -6.66 -14.66
C ALA A 4 14.07 -6.82 -14.32
N GLY A 5 13.62 -8.04 -14.03
CA GLY A 5 12.45 -8.17 -13.18
C GLY A 5 12.80 -7.42 -11.91
N ASP A 6 12.20 -6.25 -11.71
CA ASP A 6 12.48 -5.40 -10.56
C ASP A 6 12.13 -6.23 -9.32
N PRO A 7 13.09 -6.62 -8.48
CA PRO A 7 12.83 -7.49 -7.34
C PRO A 7 11.98 -6.79 -6.26
N GLY A 8 11.55 -5.54 -6.46
CA GLY A 8 10.89 -4.70 -5.48
C GLY A 8 9.36 -4.70 -5.52
N ILE A 9 8.70 -5.13 -6.60
CA ILE A 9 7.24 -5.00 -6.72
C ILE A 9 6.43 -6.19 -6.16
N ARG A 10 6.92 -6.93 -5.17
CA ARG A 10 6.16 -8.07 -4.62
C ARG A 10 4.99 -7.61 -3.75
N CYS A 11 3.86 -8.30 -3.86
CA CYS A 11 2.74 -8.11 -2.95
C CYS A 11 3.16 -8.34 -1.48
N SER A 12 2.78 -7.41 -0.60
CA SER A 12 3.06 -7.42 0.83
C SER A 12 2.17 -8.39 1.62
N ALA A 13 1.20 -9.04 0.97
CA ALA A 13 0.36 -10.04 1.60
C ALA A 13 1.19 -11.28 1.99
N ALA A 14 0.96 -11.80 3.20
CA ALA A 14 1.70 -12.93 3.71
C ALA A 14 1.50 -14.17 2.82
N GLY A 15 2.60 -14.76 2.35
CA GLY A 15 2.56 -15.92 1.46
C GLY A 15 2.25 -15.60 -0.01
N CYS A 16 2.07 -14.32 -0.37
CA CYS A 16 1.90 -13.93 -1.76
C CYS A 16 3.26 -13.72 -2.44
N THR A 17 3.40 -14.27 -3.64
CA THR A 17 4.61 -14.11 -4.48
C THR A 17 4.33 -13.38 -5.79
N ARG A 18 3.09 -12.92 -5.99
CA ARG A 18 2.68 -12.21 -7.20
C ARG A 18 3.24 -10.79 -7.23
N ASP A 19 3.39 -10.29 -8.45
CA ASP A 19 3.70 -8.89 -8.71
C ASP A 19 2.55 -8.00 -8.24
N ALA A 20 2.92 -6.87 -7.67
CA ALA A 20 2.04 -5.83 -7.19
C ALA A 20 1.77 -4.84 -8.32
N GLU A 21 0.50 -4.54 -8.47
CA GLU A 21 -0.01 -3.56 -9.43
C GLU A 21 -0.60 -2.34 -8.70
N PHE A 22 -0.68 -2.40 -7.37
CA PHE A 22 -1.25 -1.36 -6.54
C PHE A 22 -0.35 -1.00 -5.36
N ARG A 23 -0.42 0.26 -4.95
CA ARG A 23 0.14 0.79 -3.72
C ARG A 23 -0.98 1.08 -2.73
N VAL A 24 -0.92 0.44 -1.57
CA VAL A 24 -1.78 0.68 -0.43
C VAL A 24 -1.05 1.66 0.49
N ASN A 25 -1.31 2.95 0.28
CA ASN A 25 -0.73 4.04 1.05
C ASN A 25 -1.54 4.24 2.31
N TRP A 26 -0.89 4.21 3.47
CA TRP A 26 -1.58 4.30 4.75
C TRP A 26 -0.75 5.02 5.80
N ARG A 27 -1.39 5.46 6.88
CA ARG A 27 -0.68 6.05 8.01
C ARG A 27 -1.19 5.52 9.34
N ASN A 28 -0.32 5.58 10.34
CA ASN A 28 -0.65 5.21 11.71
C ASN A 28 -0.65 6.46 12.61
N PRO A 29 -1.78 7.18 12.73
CA PRO A 29 -1.86 8.41 13.53
C PRO A 29 -1.64 8.16 15.03
N ARG A 30 -1.69 6.90 15.47
CA ARG A 30 -1.47 6.53 16.88
C ARG A 30 0.00 6.55 17.31
N ILE A 31 0.93 6.48 16.36
CA ILE A 31 2.38 6.37 16.64
C ILE A 31 3.20 7.41 15.88
N HIS A 32 2.72 7.87 14.72
CA HIS A 32 3.44 8.84 13.88
C HIS A 32 2.55 10.05 13.56
N GLY A 33 3.18 11.22 13.40
CA GLY A 33 2.53 12.43 12.90
C GLY A 33 2.06 12.28 11.45
N ALA A 34 1.30 13.27 10.96
CA ALA A 34 0.69 13.25 9.62
C ALA A 34 1.69 13.25 8.44
N GLU A 35 2.96 13.47 8.73
CA GLU A 35 4.06 13.49 7.76
C GLU A 35 4.58 12.10 7.35
N ARG A 36 4.20 11.03 8.05
CA ARG A 36 4.71 9.68 7.75
C ARG A 36 3.66 8.79 7.11
N VAL A 37 3.76 8.64 5.78
CA VAL A 37 3.01 7.66 4.99
C VAL A 37 3.82 6.38 4.85
N LYS A 38 3.19 5.24 5.12
CA LYS A 38 3.71 3.91 4.81
C LYS A 38 3.04 3.40 3.54
N VAL A 39 3.78 2.64 2.74
CA VAL A 39 3.29 2.05 1.50
C VAL A 39 3.41 0.53 1.61
N TRP A 40 2.31 -0.18 1.37
CA TRP A 40 2.29 -1.62 1.13
C TRP A 40 2.00 -1.88 -0.33
N LEU A 41 2.71 -2.81 -0.94
CA LEU A 41 2.45 -3.21 -2.32
C LEU A 41 1.39 -4.31 -2.36
N ALA A 42 0.49 -4.27 -3.33
CA ALA A 42 -0.61 -5.21 -3.46
C ALA A 42 -0.83 -5.67 -4.91
N CYS A 43 -1.04 -6.97 -5.09
CA CYS A 43 -1.60 -7.50 -6.33
C CYS A 43 -3.12 -7.23 -6.39
N PRO A 44 -3.77 -7.32 -7.56
CA PRO A 44 -5.21 -7.10 -7.73
C PRO A 44 -6.07 -7.96 -6.79
N GLU A 45 -5.62 -9.16 -6.45
CA GLU A 45 -6.33 -10.08 -5.56
C GLU A 45 -6.31 -9.61 -4.09
N HIS A 46 -5.21 -8.99 -3.65
CA HIS A 46 -5.02 -8.64 -2.23
C HIS A 46 -5.17 -7.15 -1.92
N ARG A 47 -5.30 -6.28 -2.93
CA ARG A 47 -5.46 -4.83 -2.72
C ARG A 47 -6.62 -4.50 -1.78
N ASP A 48 -7.74 -5.22 -1.95
CA ASP A 48 -8.98 -5.00 -1.23
C ASP A 48 -8.79 -5.43 0.23
N THR A 49 -8.38 -6.68 0.45
CA THR A 49 -8.08 -7.25 1.77
C THR A 49 -7.10 -6.41 2.59
N LEU A 50 -6.01 -5.92 1.98
CA LEU A 50 -5.02 -5.09 2.67
C LEU A 50 -5.61 -3.72 3.05
N SER A 51 -6.40 -3.12 2.16
CA SER A 51 -7.04 -1.84 2.42
C SER A 51 -8.14 -1.94 3.48
N GLU A 52 -8.96 -2.98 3.42
CA GLU A 52 -10.02 -3.27 4.40
C GLU A 52 -9.44 -3.56 5.79
N TYR A 53 -8.33 -4.28 5.86
CA TYR A 53 -7.62 -4.54 7.12
C TYR A 53 -7.20 -3.23 7.82
N LEU A 54 -6.68 -2.28 7.05
CA LEU A 54 -6.28 -0.97 7.57
C LEU A 54 -7.51 -0.13 7.95
N ALA A 55 -8.52 -0.10 7.08
CA ALA A 55 -9.77 0.62 7.32
C ALA A 55 -10.52 0.11 8.57
N SER A 56 -10.59 -1.21 8.77
CA SER A 56 -11.20 -1.83 9.96
C SER A 56 -10.50 -1.46 11.27
N ARG A 57 -9.22 -1.06 11.21
CA ARG A 57 -8.47 -0.54 12.37
C ARG A 57 -8.61 0.97 12.56
N GLY A 58 -9.40 1.64 11.72
CA GLY A 58 -9.52 3.10 11.69
C GLY A 58 -8.27 3.79 11.16
N PHE A 59 -7.43 3.09 10.39
CA PHE A 59 -6.27 3.70 9.77
C PHE A 59 -6.64 4.36 8.45
N PRO A 60 -6.24 5.62 8.24
CA PRO A 60 -6.36 6.27 6.95
C PRO A 60 -5.57 5.50 5.89
N VAL A 61 -6.25 5.10 4.82
CA VAL A 61 -5.71 4.30 3.73
C VAL A 61 -6.21 4.80 2.37
N ARG A 62 -5.34 4.78 1.36
CA ARG A 62 -5.62 5.12 -0.04
C ARG A 62 -4.89 4.15 -0.96
N VAL A 63 -5.64 3.54 -1.87
CA VAL A 63 -5.10 2.63 -2.89
C VAL A 63 -4.84 3.44 -4.16
N THR A 64 -3.62 3.35 -4.68
CA THR A 64 -3.21 3.93 -5.96
C THR A 64 -2.60 2.84 -6.85
N ASP A 65 -2.40 3.15 -8.12
CA ASP A 65 -1.62 2.30 -9.03
C ASP A 65 -0.16 2.19 -8.54
N VAL A 66 0.52 1.10 -8.88
CA VAL A 66 1.93 0.89 -8.53
C VAL A 66 2.87 1.95 -9.13
N ASP A 67 2.49 2.65 -10.18
CA ASP A 67 3.27 3.78 -10.71
C ASP A 67 3.00 5.09 -9.94
N VAL A 68 1.80 5.23 -9.35
CA VAL A 68 1.37 6.46 -8.68
C VAL A 68 1.92 6.53 -7.26
N GLU A 69 2.81 7.48 -7.01
CA GLU A 69 3.33 7.81 -5.68
C GLU A 69 2.38 8.79 -4.97
N LEU A 70 2.14 8.56 -3.68
CA LEU A 70 1.25 9.39 -2.87
C LEU A 70 1.95 9.81 -1.58
N ASP A 71 2.35 11.08 -1.54
CA ASP A 71 3.10 11.70 -0.44
C ASP A 71 2.24 12.03 0.79
N ARG A 72 0.90 12.06 0.66
CA ARG A 72 0.00 12.30 1.79
C ARG A 72 -1.30 11.49 1.71
N VAL A 73 -1.63 10.80 2.80
CA VAL A 73 -2.94 10.14 3.00
C VAL A 73 -3.82 10.98 3.94
N PRO A 74 -4.89 11.65 3.46
CA PRO A 74 -5.76 12.45 4.30
C PRO A 74 -6.53 11.59 5.32
N ASP A 75 -6.98 12.19 6.42
CA ASP A 75 -7.93 11.59 7.37
C ASP A 75 -9.18 11.08 6.66
N PRO A 76 -9.71 9.90 7.05
CA PRO A 76 -11.08 9.57 6.69
C PRO A 76 -11.97 10.66 7.31
N ALA A 77 -12.78 11.30 6.47
CA ALA A 77 -13.70 12.36 6.86
C ALA A 77 -14.72 11.86 7.89
#